data_AF-A0A5M4FGU5-F1
#
_entry.id   AF-A0A5M4FGU5-F1
#
_cell.length_a   1.000
_cell.length_b   1.000
_cell.length_c   1.000
_cell.angle_alpha   90.00
_cell.angle_beta   90.00
_cell.angle_gamma   90.00
#
_symmetry.space_group_name_H-M   'P 1'
#
loop_
_entity.id
_entity.type
_entity.pdbx_description
1 polymer ?
#
loop_
_entity_poly.entity_id
_entity_poly.type
_entity_poly.pdbx_seq_one_letter_code
_entity_poly.pdbx_strand_id
1 'polypeptide(L)'
;MVSRGKRNVIIAGIVAFSLVLVAAIGTTAFFLIRKQHRSDDVAAAAQVAAAYTKKVSAYRSAVQSALNPRQLDDAARVKVAFDAAIAKTPTLGDAPAWGKEHSKTYLAAVRTQKTLKKPYDAVSEVLDEAIVGQPFVKAANTALDVKIDQFISERSLPDGGPIRTKLIPGFTKVLATFNKVPVPEGQESTADQVRDALKAMLKDAGRGADDLDSGRSTYISAASEYVTASTAVNTYERSLQSRLEAAVKKVTAAVSGQSTESAT
;
A
#
# COMPACT_ATOMS: atom_id res chain seq x y z
N MET A 1 -1.04 59.78 80.30
CA MET A 1 -1.81 59.30 79.11
C MET A 1 -0.93 58.60 78.05
N VAL A 2 -0.05 57.64 78.42
CA VAL A 2 0.92 57.07 77.44
C VAL A 2 0.83 55.54 77.25
N SER A 3 -0.10 54.84 77.93
CA SER A 3 -0.10 53.36 77.95
C SER A 3 -1.10 52.69 76.97
N ARG A 4 -2.16 53.38 76.53
CA ARG A 4 -3.21 52.76 75.68
C ARG A 4 -2.87 52.72 74.18
N GLY A 5 -2.08 53.67 73.66
CA GLY A 5 -1.69 53.70 72.25
C GLY A 5 -0.72 52.58 71.85
N LYS A 6 0.22 52.20 72.72
CA LYS A 6 1.21 51.15 72.45
C LYS A 6 0.60 49.74 72.39
N ARG A 7 -0.43 49.45 73.20
CA ARG A 7 -1.09 48.13 73.23
C ARG A 7 -1.91 47.86 71.96
N ASN A 8 -2.61 48.87 71.43
CA ASN A 8 -3.39 48.72 70.20
C ASN A 8 -2.50 48.58 68.95
N VAL A 9 -1.32 49.21 68.94
CA VAL A 9 -0.33 49.06 67.86
C VAL A 9 0.30 47.67 67.85
N ILE A 10 0.58 47.10 69.03
CA ILE A 10 1.13 45.73 69.13
C ILE A 10 0.10 44.70 68.68
N ILE A 11 -1.17 44.84 69.07
CA ILE A 11 -2.25 43.91 68.67
C ILE A 11 -2.53 44.04 67.17
N ALA A 12 -2.60 45.27 66.63
CA ALA A 12 -2.75 45.50 65.19
C ALA A 12 -1.57 44.93 64.39
N GLY A 13 -0.34 45.04 64.90
CA GLY A 13 0.85 44.45 64.30
C GLY A 13 0.81 42.92 64.26
N ILE A 14 0.36 42.27 65.33
CA ILE A 14 0.22 40.80 65.40
C ILE A 14 -0.87 40.31 64.45
N VAL A 15 -2.01 40.98 64.37
CA VAL A 15 -3.11 40.62 63.46
C VAL A 15 -2.73 40.85 61.99
N ALA A 16 -2.04 41.96 61.69
CA ALA A 16 -1.53 42.22 60.34
C ALA A 16 -0.46 41.18 59.92
N PHE A 17 0.47 40.84 60.83
CA PHE A 17 1.51 39.84 60.55
C PHE A 17 0.92 38.44 60.35
N SER A 18 -0.08 38.04 61.15
CA SER A 18 -0.75 36.75 61.00
C SER A 18 -1.62 36.68 59.73
N LEU A 19 -2.31 37.76 59.33
CA LEU A 19 -3.02 37.82 58.05
C LEU A 19 -2.07 37.72 56.85
N VAL A 20 -0.90 38.38 56.90
CA VAL A 20 0.13 38.28 55.87
C VAL A 20 0.73 36.88 55.81
N LEU A 21 0.96 36.23 56.96
CA LEU A 21 1.48 34.86 57.01
C LEU A 21 0.48 33.85 56.42
N VAL A 22 -0.81 33.97 56.76
CA VAL A 22 -1.87 33.10 56.22
C VAL A 22 -2.06 33.33 54.71
N ALA A 23 -1.99 34.58 54.24
CA ALA A 23 -2.03 34.88 52.81
C ALA A 23 -0.79 34.36 52.07
N ALA A 24 0.41 34.44 52.66
CA ALA A 24 1.65 33.91 52.10
C ALA A 24 1.65 32.38 52.01
N ILE A 25 1.13 31.69 53.04
CA ILE A 25 1.00 30.22 53.08
C ILE A 25 -0.10 29.76 52.11
N GLY A 26 -1.23 30.46 52.05
CA GLY A 26 -2.33 30.15 51.13
C GLY A 26 -1.95 30.33 49.65
N THR A 27 -1.18 31.37 49.33
CA THR A 27 -0.69 31.61 47.96
C THR A 27 0.36 30.59 47.53
N THR A 28 1.30 30.22 48.41
CA THR A 28 2.29 29.17 48.10
C THR A 28 1.68 27.78 47.99
N ALA A 29 0.74 27.41 48.86
CA ALA A 29 0.01 26.14 48.77
C ALA A 29 -0.84 26.04 47.49
N PHE A 30 -1.56 27.12 47.13
CA PHE A 30 -2.34 27.16 45.88
C PHE A 30 -1.44 27.07 44.63
N PHE A 31 -0.26 27.72 44.65
CA PHE A 31 0.69 27.63 43.54
C PHE A 31 1.30 26.23 43.40
N LEU A 32 1.61 25.57 44.53
CA LEU A 32 2.11 24.20 44.55
C LEU A 32 1.07 23.20 44.05
N ILE A 33 -0.19 23.30 44.53
CA ILE A 33 -1.30 22.44 44.08
C ILE A 33 -1.59 22.65 42.58
N ARG A 34 -1.59 23.89 42.11
CA ARG A 34 -1.79 24.20 40.68
C ARG A 34 -0.64 23.71 39.80
N LYS A 35 0.61 23.79 40.28
CA LYS A 35 1.78 23.26 39.57
C LYS A 35 1.77 21.73 39.53
N GLN A 36 1.31 21.08 40.59
CA GLN A 36 1.18 19.64 40.68
C GLN A 36 0.09 19.12 39.75
N HIS A 37 -1.11 19.70 39.75
CA HIS A 37 -2.17 19.35 38.79
C HIS A 37 -1.73 19.52 37.33
N ARG A 38 -0.99 20.58 37.01
CA ARG A 38 -0.43 20.79 35.66
C ARG A 38 0.60 19.73 35.28
N SER A 39 1.42 19.28 36.22
CA SER A 39 2.37 18.20 36.02
C SER A 39 1.65 16.86 35.83
N ASP A 40 0.61 16.61 36.61
CA ASP A 40 -0.24 15.41 36.51
C ASP A 40 -0.97 15.36 35.17
N ASP A 41 -1.48 16.49 34.68
CA ASP A 41 -2.11 16.60 33.35
C ASP A 41 -1.13 16.25 32.22
N VAL A 42 0.11 16.73 32.31
CA VAL A 42 1.18 16.42 31.34
C VAL A 42 1.54 14.93 31.40
N ALA A 43 1.62 14.36 32.60
CA ALA A 43 1.89 12.94 32.80
C ALA A 43 0.76 12.05 32.26
N ALA A 44 -0.50 12.42 32.52
CA ALA A 44 -1.67 11.74 31.98
C ALA A 44 -1.69 11.76 30.44
N ALA A 45 -1.41 12.92 29.82
CA ALA A 45 -1.29 13.02 28.37
C ALA A 45 -0.12 12.17 27.82
N ALA A 46 1.01 12.09 28.54
CA ALA A 46 2.12 11.23 28.16
C ALA A 46 1.76 9.74 28.24
N GLN A 47 0.99 9.31 29.24
CA GLN A 47 0.50 7.92 29.33
C GLN A 47 -0.43 7.56 28.17
N VAL A 48 -1.36 8.45 27.80
CA VAL A 48 -2.24 8.27 26.63
C VAL A 48 -1.41 8.14 25.35
N ALA A 49 -0.39 8.98 25.18
CA ALA A 49 0.52 8.92 24.04
C ALA A 49 1.35 7.62 24.00
N ALA A 50 1.80 7.12 25.15
CA ALA A 50 2.54 5.85 25.25
C ALA A 50 1.66 4.65 24.87
N ALA A 51 0.41 4.61 25.36
CA ALA A 51 -0.56 3.58 24.99
C ALA A 51 -0.86 3.62 23.48
N TYR A 52 -1.01 4.81 22.91
CA TYR A 52 -1.18 4.98 21.46
C TYR A 52 0.04 4.47 20.67
N THR A 53 1.25 4.82 21.10
CA THR A 53 2.50 4.39 20.44
C THR A 53 2.64 2.86 20.42
N LYS A 54 2.25 2.19 21.52
CA LYS A 54 2.20 0.71 21.57
C LYS A 54 1.22 0.14 20.54
N LYS A 55 0.02 0.74 20.42
CA LYS A 55 -0.97 0.36 19.40
C LYS A 55 -0.46 0.60 17.98
N VAL A 56 0.22 1.73 17.74
CA VAL A 56 0.84 2.05 16.43
C VAL A 56 1.90 1.02 16.06
N SER A 57 2.75 0.61 17.00
CA SER A 57 3.75 -0.44 16.75
C SER A 57 3.09 -1.77 16.37
N ALA A 58 2.08 -2.22 17.12
CA ALA A 58 1.34 -3.44 16.79
C ALA A 58 0.63 -3.35 15.43
N TYR A 59 0.02 -2.20 15.13
CA TYR A 59 -0.60 -1.92 13.84
C TYR A 59 0.41 -2.00 12.69
N ARG A 60 1.57 -1.37 12.82
CA ARG A 60 2.65 -1.40 11.82
C ARG A 60 3.13 -2.83 11.56
N SER A 61 3.31 -3.63 12.62
CA SER A 61 3.67 -5.04 12.49
C SER A 61 2.58 -5.86 11.80
N ALA A 62 1.30 -5.59 12.09
CA ALA A 62 0.19 -6.26 11.41
C ALA A 62 0.14 -5.93 9.92
N VAL A 63 0.34 -4.65 9.54
CA VAL A 63 0.41 -4.25 8.13
C VAL A 63 1.62 -4.88 7.43
N GLN A 64 2.80 -4.90 8.07
CA GLN A 64 3.97 -5.56 7.51
C GLN A 64 3.76 -7.06 7.31
N SER A 65 3.08 -7.72 8.25
CA SER A 65 2.73 -9.14 8.13
C SER A 65 1.73 -9.39 6.99
N ALA A 66 0.82 -8.44 6.71
CA ALA A 66 -0.11 -8.53 5.60
C ALA A 66 0.60 -8.35 4.24
N LEU A 67 1.64 -7.50 4.19
CA LEU A 67 2.47 -7.25 3.01
C LEU A 67 3.62 -8.27 2.87
N ASN A 68 3.35 -9.55 3.12
CA ASN A 68 4.37 -10.59 3.03
C ASN A 68 4.89 -10.71 1.58
N PRO A 69 6.19 -10.44 1.31
CA PRO A 69 6.75 -10.47 -0.03
C PRO A 69 6.56 -11.81 -0.74
N ARG A 70 6.50 -12.92 0.01
CA ARG A 70 6.30 -14.27 -0.52
C ARG A 70 4.90 -14.54 -1.06
N GLN A 71 3.96 -13.61 -0.84
CA GLN A 71 2.56 -13.73 -1.26
C GLN A 71 2.19 -12.70 -2.33
N LEU A 72 3.14 -11.90 -2.82
CA LEU A 72 2.86 -10.84 -3.79
C LEU A 72 2.37 -11.36 -5.13
N ASP A 73 2.55 -12.65 -5.44
CA ASP A 73 2.01 -13.31 -6.63
C ASP A 73 0.47 -13.42 -6.64
N ASP A 74 -0.18 -13.12 -5.51
CA ASP A 74 -1.64 -13.05 -5.37
C ASP A 74 -2.03 -11.69 -4.74
N ALA A 75 -1.99 -10.64 -5.55
CA ALA A 75 -2.27 -9.27 -5.12
C ALA A 75 -3.67 -9.11 -4.53
N ALA A 76 -4.66 -9.86 -5.03
CA ALA A 76 -6.02 -9.82 -4.50
C ALA A 76 -6.08 -10.30 -3.05
N ARG A 77 -5.43 -11.43 -2.75
CA ARG A 77 -5.34 -11.94 -1.38
C ARG A 77 -4.54 -11.00 -0.47
N VAL A 78 -3.44 -10.44 -0.96
CA VAL A 78 -2.63 -9.47 -0.21
C VAL A 78 -3.45 -8.21 0.08
N LYS A 79 -4.22 -7.70 -0.88
CA LYS A 79 -5.07 -6.52 -0.69
C LYS A 79 -6.13 -6.74 0.39
N VAL A 80 -6.80 -7.89 0.40
CA VAL A 80 -7.77 -8.23 1.45
C VAL A 80 -7.12 -8.22 2.84
N ALA A 81 -5.94 -8.85 2.98
CA ALA A 81 -5.21 -8.87 4.24
C ALA A 81 -4.73 -7.47 4.66
N PHE A 82 -4.26 -6.69 3.68
CA PHE A 82 -3.79 -5.32 3.87
C PHE A 82 -4.93 -4.40 4.31
N ASP A 83 -6.06 -4.39 3.61
CA ASP A 83 -7.23 -3.59 3.96
C ASP A 83 -7.77 -3.93 5.35
N ALA A 84 -7.78 -5.22 5.71
CA ALA A 84 -8.15 -5.67 7.05
C ALA A 84 -7.18 -5.16 8.13
N ALA A 85 -5.90 -4.99 7.82
CA ALA A 85 -4.93 -4.39 8.71
C ALA A 85 -5.10 -2.86 8.79
N ILE A 86 -5.28 -2.17 7.66
CA ILE A 86 -5.51 -0.72 7.59
C ILE A 86 -6.80 -0.31 8.32
N ALA A 87 -7.87 -1.11 8.24
CA ALA A 87 -9.12 -0.88 8.97
C ALA A 87 -8.93 -0.79 10.50
N LYS A 88 -7.86 -1.40 11.04
CA LYS A 88 -7.51 -1.39 12.47
C LYS A 88 -6.58 -0.22 12.84
N THR A 89 -6.57 0.85 12.05
CA THR A 89 -5.76 2.04 12.35
C THR A 89 -6.09 2.57 13.75
N PRO A 90 -5.10 2.67 14.66
CA PRO A 90 -5.34 3.14 16.01
C PRO A 90 -5.66 4.63 16.02
N THR A 91 -6.48 5.04 16.99
CA THR A 91 -6.78 6.45 17.26
C THR A 91 -6.12 6.88 18.57
N LEU A 92 -5.65 8.13 18.61
CA LEU A 92 -5.15 8.71 19.85
C LEU A 92 -6.32 8.96 20.80
N GLY A 93 -6.15 8.55 22.06
CA GLY A 93 -7.13 8.80 23.11
C GLY A 93 -7.20 10.27 23.51
N ASP A 94 -8.26 10.61 24.24
CA ASP A 94 -8.40 11.94 24.80
C ASP A 94 -7.48 12.15 26.02
N ALA A 95 -7.15 13.41 26.31
CA ALA A 95 -6.28 13.80 27.44
C ALA A 95 -6.69 15.16 28.03
N PRO A 96 -6.29 15.49 29.28
CA PRO A 96 -6.54 16.80 29.88
C PRO A 96 -6.02 17.96 29.02
N ALA A 97 -6.77 19.06 28.96
CA ALA A 97 -6.48 20.18 28.07
C ALA A 97 -5.06 20.74 28.24
N TRP A 98 -4.62 20.96 29.48
CA TRP A 98 -3.26 21.43 29.76
C TRP A 98 -2.20 20.44 29.26
N GLY A 99 -2.43 19.14 29.46
CA GLY A 99 -1.55 18.07 29.01
C GLY A 99 -1.45 17.97 27.48
N LYS A 100 -2.55 18.19 26.75
CA LYS A 100 -2.56 18.20 25.27
C LYS A 100 -1.62 19.26 24.68
N GLU A 101 -1.58 20.44 25.31
CA GLU A 101 -0.80 21.58 24.84
C GLU A 101 0.67 21.51 25.27
N HIS A 102 0.94 20.94 26.46
CA HIS A 102 2.26 21.02 27.10
C HIS A 102 3.05 19.69 27.07
N SER A 103 2.41 18.56 26.78
CA SER A 103 3.09 17.27 26.65
C SER A 103 3.69 17.09 25.26
N LYS A 104 5.02 17.18 25.18
CA LYS A 104 5.78 16.91 23.93
C LYS A 104 5.44 15.53 23.33
N THR A 105 5.26 14.53 24.19
CA THR A 105 4.94 13.15 23.79
C THR A 105 3.53 13.06 23.17
N TYR A 106 2.54 13.75 23.75
CA TYR A 106 1.19 13.81 23.19
C TYR A 106 1.18 14.53 21.84
N LEU A 107 1.88 15.67 21.72
CA LEU A 107 1.99 16.39 20.45
C LEU A 107 2.68 15.55 19.35
N ALA A 108 3.69 14.75 19.70
CA ALA A 108 4.31 13.80 18.77
C ALA A 108 3.34 12.69 18.33
N ALA A 109 2.52 12.18 19.25
CA ALA A 109 1.47 11.21 18.94
C ALA A 109 0.39 11.80 18.00
N VAL A 110 -0.03 13.05 18.21
CA VAL A 110 -0.95 13.76 17.30
C VAL A 110 -0.36 13.87 15.89
N ARG A 111 0.92 14.23 15.75
CA ARG A 111 1.60 14.26 14.44
C ARG A 111 1.62 12.88 13.80
N THR A 112 1.95 11.85 14.58
CA THR A 112 1.95 10.46 14.13
C THR A 112 0.57 10.04 13.61
N GLN A 113 -0.51 10.35 14.31
CA GLN A 113 -1.87 10.05 13.86
C GLN A 113 -2.20 10.68 12.51
N LYS A 114 -1.78 11.92 12.26
CA LYS A 114 -2.01 12.63 11.00
C LYS A 114 -1.25 12.02 9.82
N THR A 115 -0.08 11.40 10.07
CA THR A 115 0.78 10.86 9.00
C THR A 115 0.78 9.34 8.93
N LEU A 116 0.11 8.66 9.87
CA LEU A 116 0.17 7.20 9.99
C LEU A 116 -0.26 6.49 8.71
N LYS A 117 -1.31 6.98 8.02
CA LYS A 117 -1.86 6.34 6.83
C LYS A 117 -1.08 6.60 5.54
N LYS A 118 -0.44 7.76 5.43
CA LYS A 118 0.24 8.23 4.21
C LYS A 118 1.16 7.21 3.53
N PRO A 119 2.03 6.48 4.23
CA PRO A 119 2.92 5.52 3.56
C PRO A 119 2.18 4.31 2.96
N TYR A 120 0.93 4.06 3.38
CA TYR A 120 0.12 2.91 2.94
C TYR A 120 -0.72 3.22 1.70
N ASP A 121 -1.01 4.49 1.42
CA ASP A 121 -1.84 4.89 0.26
C ASP A 121 -1.20 4.41 -1.05
N ALA A 122 0.10 4.64 -1.22
CA ALA A 122 0.85 4.16 -2.39
C ALA A 122 0.89 2.63 -2.52
N VAL A 123 0.81 1.89 -1.41
CA VAL A 123 0.73 0.42 -1.47
C VAL A 123 -0.66 -0.03 -1.91
N SER A 124 -1.71 0.65 -1.44
CA SER A 124 -3.07 0.37 -1.90
C SER A 124 -3.18 0.53 -3.41
N GLU A 125 -2.71 1.67 -3.95
CA GLU A 125 -2.78 1.97 -5.38
C GLU A 125 -2.08 0.90 -6.23
N VAL A 126 -0.86 0.50 -5.84
CA VAL A 126 -0.11 -0.52 -6.59
C VAL A 126 -0.76 -1.91 -6.45
N LEU A 127 -1.36 -2.23 -5.31
CA LEU A 127 -2.12 -3.47 -5.14
C LEU A 127 -3.40 -3.47 -5.99
N ASP A 128 -4.11 -2.34 -6.06
CA ASP A 128 -5.31 -2.18 -6.88
C ASP A 128 -4.99 -2.39 -8.37
N GLU A 129 -3.86 -1.85 -8.84
CA GLU A 129 -3.38 -2.14 -10.18
C GLU A 129 -3.01 -3.61 -10.36
N ALA A 130 -2.28 -4.20 -9.41
CA ALA A 130 -1.83 -5.59 -9.50
C ALA A 130 -2.99 -6.60 -9.53
N ILE A 131 -4.14 -6.28 -8.89
CA ILE A 131 -5.36 -7.09 -8.95
C ILE A 131 -5.84 -7.28 -10.40
N VAL A 132 -5.66 -6.28 -11.25
CA VAL A 132 -6.02 -6.34 -12.68
C VAL A 132 -4.83 -6.82 -13.51
N GLY A 133 -3.63 -6.33 -13.19
CA GLY A 133 -2.38 -6.59 -13.90
C GLY A 133 -1.95 -8.06 -13.90
N GLN A 134 -2.01 -8.74 -12.75
CA GLN A 134 -1.56 -10.13 -12.65
C GLN A 134 -2.42 -11.11 -13.47
N PRO A 135 -3.77 -11.06 -13.40
CA PRO A 135 -4.61 -11.85 -14.30
C PRO A 135 -4.35 -11.56 -15.78
N PHE A 136 -4.13 -10.29 -16.14
CA PHE A 136 -3.81 -9.89 -17.51
C PHE A 136 -2.49 -10.51 -17.99
N VAL A 137 -1.40 -10.35 -17.25
CA VAL A 137 -0.08 -10.94 -17.56
C VAL A 137 -0.19 -12.45 -17.68
N LYS A 138 -0.85 -13.11 -16.73
CA LYS A 138 -1.06 -14.56 -16.75
C LYS A 138 -1.80 -15.01 -18.00
N ALA A 139 -2.87 -14.30 -18.38
CA ALA A 139 -3.64 -14.64 -19.57
C ALA A 139 -2.87 -14.37 -20.85
N ALA A 140 -2.10 -13.27 -20.92
CA ALA A 140 -1.25 -12.96 -22.06
C ALA A 140 -0.17 -14.04 -22.25
N ASN A 141 0.55 -14.39 -21.18
CA ASN A 141 1.55 -15.46 -21.21
C ASN A 141 0.92 -16.82 -21.59
N THR A 142 -0.26 -17.14 -21.05
CA THR A 142 -1.00 -18.36 -21.42
C THR A 142 -1.37 -18.36 -22.91
N ALA A 143 -1.82 -17.23 -23.45
CA ALA A 143 -2.19 -17.12 -24.85
C ALA A 143 -0.99 -17.21 -25.80
N LEU A 144 0.15 -16.64 -25.40
CA LEU A 144 1.40 -16.65 -26.18
C LEU A 144 2.15 -18.00 -26.08
N ASP A 145 1.92 -18.79 -25.04
CA ASP A 145 2.52 -20.14 -24.89
C ASP A 145 1.76 -21.23 -25.66
N VAL A 146 0.62 -20.89 -26.29
CA VAL A 146 -0.09 -21.83 -27.15
C VAL A 146 0.73 -22.12 -28.40
N LYS A 147 1.00 -23.40 -28.62
CA LYS A 147 1.80 -23.90 -29.75
C LYS A 147 0.94 -24.59 -30.80
N ILE A 148 1.44 -24.65 -32.03
CA ILE A 148 0.77 -25.30 -33.17
C ILE A 148 0.54 -26.79 -32.90
N ASP A 149 1.51 -27.46 -32.26
CA ASP A 149 1.49 -28.90 -31.94
C ASP A 149 0.38 -29.29 -30.95
N GLN A 150 -0.16 -28.32 -30.20
CA GLN A 150 -1.32 -28.53 -29.32
C GLN A 150 -2.63 -28.73 -30.10
N PHE A 151 -2.69 -28.32 -31.38
CA PHE A 151 -3.86 -28.47 -32.23
C PHE A 151 -3.67 -29.47 -33.37
N ILE A 152 -2.44 -29.57 -33.88
CA ILE A 152 -2.08 -30.45 -34.99
C ILE A 152 -0.82 -31.22 -34.60
N SER A 153 -0.96 -32.52 -34.38
CA SER A 153 0.14 -33.40 -33.98
C SER A 153 0.98 -33.92 -35.16
N GLU A 154 0.42 -33.86 -36.37
CA GLU A 154 1.03 -34.38 -37.58
C GLU A 154 2.14 -33.44 -38.08
N ARG A 155 3.37 -33.95 -38.19
CA ARG A 155 4.54 -33.17 -38.63
C ARG A 155 4.53 -32.84 -40.13
N SER A 156 3.77 -33.61 -40.92
CA SER A 156 3.55 -33.38 -42.34
C SER A 156 2.05 -33.44 -42.60
N LEU A 157 1.53 -32.43 -43.29
CA LEU A 157 0.13 -32.33 -43.62
C LEU A 157 -0.04 -32.54 -45.13
N PRO A 158 -0.93 -33.44 -45.57
CA PRO A 158 -1.17 -33.69 -46.99
C PRO A 158 -1.94 -32.53 -47.67
N ASP A 159 -2.72 -31.78 -46.90
CA ASP A 159 -3.53 -30.64 -47.34
C ASP A 159 -3.74 -29.63 -46.19
N GLY A 160 -4.36 -28.49 -46.48
CA GLY A 160 -4.68 -27.45 -45.50
C GLY A 160 -5.89 -27.76 -44.60
N GLY A 161 -6.54 -28.91 -44.75
CA GLY A 161 -7.75 -29.30 -44.01
C GLY A 161 -7.58 -29.24 -42.49
N PRO A 162 -6.56 -29.90 -41.90
CA PRO A 162 -6.30 -29.84 -40.46
C PRO A 162 -6.04 -28.43 -39.93
N ILE A 163 -5.43 -27.55 -40.72
CA ILE A 163 -5.21 -26.15 -40.34
C ILE A 163 -6.55 -25.42 -40.20
N ARG A 164 -7.45 -25.58 -41.18
CA ARG A 164 -8.76 -24.90 -41.16
C ARG A 164 -9.72 -25.46 -40.11
N THR A 165 -9.66 -26.75 -39.81
CA THR A 165 -10.61 -27.40 -38.89
C THR A 165 -10.13 -27.47 -37.45
N LYS A 166 -8.82 -27.43 -37.20
CA LYS A 166 -8.24 -27.52 -35.84
C LYS A 166 -7.46 -26.27 -35.43
N LEU A 167 -6.43 -25.90 -36.20
CA LEU A 167 -5.50 -24.82 -35.81
C LEU A 167 -6.17 -23.45 -35.75
N ILE A 168 -6.85 -23.06 -36.84
CA ILE A 168 -7.53 -21.75 -36.92
C ILE A 168 -8.63 -21.63 -35.86
N PRO A 169 -9.55 -22.60 -35.68
CA PRO A 169 -10.52 -22.56 -34.58
C PRO A 169 -9.88 -22.53 -33.19
N GLY A 170 -8.78 -23.28 -33.00
CA GLY A 170 -8.00 -23.32 -31.77
C GLY A 170 -7.47 -21.93 -31.38
N PHE A 171 -6.70 -21.30 -32.27
CA PHE A 171 -6.17 -19.95 -32.04
C PHE A 171 -7.27 -18.87 -31.98
N THR A 172 -8.38 -19.05 -32.71
CA THR A 172 -9.54 -18.15 -32.59
C THR A 172 -10.14 -18.21 -31.18
N LYS A 173 -10.22 -19.41 -30.58
CA LYS A 173 -10.67 -19.57 -29.19
C LYS A 173 -9.70 -18.95 -28.19
N VAL A 174 -8.39 -19.06 -28.43
CA VAL A 174 -7.35 -18.43 -27.60
C VAL A 174 -7.51 -16.91 -27.63
N LEU A 175 -7.60 -16.32 -28.83
CA LEU A 175 -7.85 -14.88 -29.01
C LEU A 175 -9.14 -14.43 -28.33
N ALA A 176 -10.23 -15.17 -28.51
CA ALA A 176 -11.51 -14.86 -27.87
C ALA A 176 -11.45 -14.97 -26.34
N THR A 177 -10.63 -15.88 -25.80
CA THR A 177 -10.43 -16.03 -24.35
C THR A 177 -9.62 -14.86 -23.81
N PHE A 178 -8.52 -14.48 -24.48
CA PHE A 178 -7.71 -13.33 -24.11
C PHE A 178 -8.51 -12.02 -24.16
N ASN A 179 -9.35 -11.82 -25.19
CA ASN A 179 -10.17 -10.62 -25.33
C ASN A 179 -11.21 -10.42 -24.22
N LYS A 180 -11.53 -11.44 -23.42
CA LYS A 180 -12.43 -11.33 -22.26
C LYS A 180 -11.71 -10.84 -21.01
N VAL A 181 -10.38 -10.80 -21.02
CA VAL A 181 -9.58 -10.41 -19.87
C VAL A 181 -9.54 -8.89 -19.79
N PRO A 182 -9.86 -8.29 -18.63
CA PRO A 182 -9.72 -6.85 -18.43
C PRO A 182 -8.30 -6.39 -18.72
N VAL A 183 -8.17 -5.27 -19.43
CA VAL A 183 -6.88 -4.65 -19.72
C VAL A 183 -6.57 -3.65 -18.60
N PRO A 184 -5.39 -3.73 -17.95
CA PRO A 184 -4.97 -2.73 -16.99
C PRO A 184 -4.85 -1.36 -17.66
N GLU A 185 -5.18 -0.30 -16.94
CA GLU A 185 -5.08 1.07 -17.45
C GLU A 185 -3.64 1.36 -17.95
N GLY A 186 -3.53 1.94 -19.15
CA GLY A 186 -2.23 2.26 -19.77
C GLY A 186 -1.51 1.05 -20.38
N GLN A 187 -2.13 -0.14 -20.39
CA GLN A 187 -1.60 -1.35 -21.03
C GLN A 187 -2.37 -1.76 -22.29
N GLU A 188 -3.13 -0.84 -22.89
CA GLU A 188 -3.87 -1.06 -24.13
C GLU A 188 -2.94 -1.46 -25.28
N SER A 189 -1.80 -0.77 -25.40
CA SER A 189 -0.79 -1.10 -26.42
C SER A 189 -0.20 -2.50 -26.22
N THR A 190 0.03 -2.93 -24.99
CA THR A 190 0.53 -4.28 -24.68
C THR A 190 -0.53 -5.33 -25.05
N ALA A 191 -1.80 -5.06 -24.73
CA ALA A 191 -2.91 -5.94 -25.12
C ALA A 191 -3.06 -6.05 -26.64
N ASP A 192 -2.90 -4.93 -27.36
CA ASP A 192 -2.96 -4.91 -28.82
C ASP A 192 -1.81 -5.72 -29.45
N GLN A 193 -0.59 -5.63 -28.92
CA GLN A 193 0.53 -6.46 -29.39
C GLN A 193 0.25 -7.96 -29.23
N VAL A 194 -0.36 -8.39 -28.11
CA VAL A 194 -0.78 -9.80 -27.93
C VAL A 194 -1.86 -10.18 -28.92
N ARG A 195 -2.87 -9.32 -29.14
CA ARG A 195 -3.93 -9.55 -30.13
C ARG A 195 -3.35 -9.68 -31.54
N ASP A 196 -2.42 -8.81 -31.89
CA ASP A 196 -1.81 -8.77 -33.22
C ASP A 196 -0.90 -9.97 -33.46
N ALA A 197 -0.18 -10.45 -32.44
CA ALA A 197 0.53 -11.72 -32.52
C ALA A 197 -0.40 -12.91 -32.81
N LEU A 198 -1.52 -13.01 -32.09
CA LEU A 198 -2.50 -14.08 -32.32
C LEU A 198 -3.19 -13.96 -33.69
N LYS A 199 -3.49 -12.74 -34.14
CA LYS A 199 -4.03 -12.49 -35.49
C LYS A 199 -3.02 -12.81 -36.59
N ALA A 200 -1.74 -12.51 -36.38
CA ALA A 200 -0.67 -12.85 -37.31
C ALA A 200 -0.57 -14.38 -37.47
N MET A 201 -0.62 -15.14 -36.37
CA MET A 201 -0.68 -16.60 -36.41
C MET A 201 -1.89 -17.11 -37.20
N LEU A 202 -3.09 -16.54 -36.99
CA LEU A 202 -4.28 -16.90 -37.76
C LEU A 202 -4.13 -16.61 -39.26
N LYS A 203 -3.54 -15.46 -39.60
CA LYS A 203 -3.29 -15.05 -40.99
C LYS A 203 -2.27 -15.96 -41.67
N ASP A 204 -1.21 -16.34 -40.97
CA ASP A 204 -0.17 -17.22 -41.50
C ASP A 204 -0.66 -18.66 -41.59
N ALA A 205 -1.46 -19.12 -40.64
CA ALA A 205 -2.16 -20.39 -40.72
C ALA A 205 -3.10 -20.45 -41.95
N GLY A 206 -3.86 -19.38 -42.21
CA GLY A 206 -4.71 -19.29 -43.40
C GLY A 206 -3.90 -19.41 -44.69
N ARG A 207 -2.83 -18.61 -44.83
CA ARG A 207 -1.91 -18.68 -45.97
C ARG A 207 -1.28 -20.07 -46.13
N GLY A 208 -0.86 -20.68 -45.02
CA GLY A 208 -0.24 -22.00 -45.05
C GLY A 208 -1.20 -23.12 -45.45
N ALA A 209 -2.48 -23.01 -45.09
CA ALA A 209 -3.51 -23.93 -45.57
C ALA A 209 -3.70 -23.82 -47.09
N ASP A 210 -3.74 -22.59 -47.62
CA ASP A 210 -3.89 -22.34 -49.06
C ASP A 210 -2.67 -22.80 -49.87
N ASP A 211 -1.47 -22.67 -49.30
CA ASP A 211 -0.22 -23.18 -49.89
C ASP A 211 -0.21 -24.71 -49.97
N LEU A 212 -0.61 -25.40 -48.90
CA LEU A 212 -0.69 -26.87 -48.88
C LEU A 212 -1.69 -27.40 -49.90
N ASP A 213 -2.88 -26.78 -49.99
CA ASP A 213 -3.87 -27.16 -51.00
C ASP A 213 -3.38 -26.96 -52.43
N SER A 214 -2.46 -26.01 -52.62
CA SER A 214 -1.80 -25.76 -53.91
C SER A 214 -0.61 -26.68 -54.17
N GLY A 215 -0.33 -27.66 -53.29
CA GLY A 215 0.83 -28.54 -53.38
C GLY A 215 2.17 -27.85 -53.11
N ARG A 216 2.16 -26.65 -52.51
CA ARG A 216 3.38 -25.93 -52.12
C ARG A 216 3.79 -26.30 -50.70
N SER A 217 5.10 -26.24 -50.43
CA SER A 217 5.60 -26.30 -49.06
C SER A 217 5.15 -25.05 -48.30
N THR A 218 4.88 -25.20 -47.00
CA THR A 218 4.48 -24.09 -46.14
C THR A 218 5.33 -24.01 -44.88
N TYR A 219 5.41 -22.81 -44.32
CA TYR A 219 5.99 -22.53 -43.03
C TYR A 219 5.11 -21.51 -42.31
N ILE A 220 4.47 -21.93 -41.21
CA ILE A 220 3.64 -21.07 -40.39
C ILE A 220 4.52 -20.52 -39.28
N SER A 221 4.79 -19.21 -39.29
CA SER A 221 5.61 -18.57 -38.26
C SER A 221 5.23 -17.12 -38.06
N ALA A 222 4.65 -16.84 -36.89
CA ALA A 222 4.44 -15.48 -36.38
C ALA A 222 5.55 -15.08 -35.38
N ALA A 223 6.79 -15.53 -35.60
CA ALA A 223 7.84 -15.44 -34.58
C ALA A 223 8.16 -14.00 -34.18
N SER A 224 8.18 -13.05 -35.11
CA SER A 224 8.45 -11.64 -34.82
C SER A 224 7.40 -11.03 -33.89
N GLU A 225 6.12 -11.20 -34.23
CA GLU A 225 5.00 -10.63 -33.50
C GLU A 225 4.88 -11.26 -32.10
N TYR A 226 5.13 -12.56 -31.98
CA TYR A 226 5.19 -13.24 -30.68
C TYR A 226 6.35 -12.74 -29.81
N VAL A 227 7.53 -12.53 -30.39
CA VAL A 227 8.68 -11.97 -29.66
C VAL A 227 8.37 -10.55 -29.18
N THR A 228 7.78 -9.71 -30.03
CA THR A 228 7.36 -8.35 -29.65
C THR A 228 6.33 -8.39 -28.51
N ALA A 229 5.27 -9.18 -28.66
CA ALA A 229 4.21 -9.31 -27.65
C ALA A 229 4.77 -9.86 -26.33
N SER A 230 5.57 -10.93 -26.38
CA SER A 230 6.20 -11.52 -25.20
C SER A 230 7.13 -10.53 -24.49
N THR A 231 7.91 -9.74 -25.25
CA THR A 231 8.79 -8.72 -24.68
C THR A 231 8.00 -7.64 -23.95
N ALA A 232 6.89 -7.19 -24.52
CA ALA A 232 6.03 -6.18 -23.91
C ALA A 232 5.34 -6.69 -22.64
N VAL A 233 4.79 -7.91 -22.67
CA VAL A 233 4.19 -8.55 -21.48
C VAL A 233 5.22 -8.72 -20.37
N ASN A 234 6.41 -9.23 -20.68
CA ASN A 234 7.51 -9.38 -19.73
C ASN A 234 7.98 -8.02 -19.15
N THR A 235 7.98 -6.98 -19.97
CA THR A 235 8.33 -5.62 -19.52
C THR A 235 7.30 -5.10 -18.53
N TYR A 236 6.01 -5.28 -18.82
CA TYR A 236 4.94 -4.90 -17.90
C TYR A 236 4.98 -5.71 -16.61
N GLU A 237 5.13 -7.04 -16.70
CA GLU A 237 5.23 -7.94 -15.54
C GLU A 237 6.36 -7.52 -14.59
N ARG A 238 7.57 -7.28 -15.13
CA ARG A 238 8.71 -6.81 -14.33
C ARG A 238 8.47 -5.44 -13.71
N SER A 239 7.85 -4.52 -14.45
CA SER A 239 7.50 -3.20 -13.93
C SER A 239 6.50 -3.29 -12.78
N LEU A 240 5.47 -4.13 -12.91
CA LEU A 240 4.48 -4.36 -11.87
C LEU A 240 5.11 -4.99 -10.62
N GLN A 241 5.92 -6.03 -10.79
CA GLN A 241 6.65 -6.67 -9.69
C GLN A 241 7.57 -5.67 -8.98
N SER A 242 8.36 -4.90 -9.74
CA SER A 242 9.28 -3.90 -9.18
C SER A 242 8.54 -2.84 -8.36
N ARG A 243 7.38 -2.37 -8.84
CA ARG A 243 6.58 -1.38 -8.10
C ARG A 243 5.94 -1.97 -6.84
N LEU A 244 5.47 -3.21 -6.86
CA LEU A 244 4.98 -3.91 -5.66
C LEU A 244 6.09 -4.02 -4.61
N GLU A 245 7.27 -4.50 -5.01
CA GLU A 245 8.43 -4.64 -4.12
C GLU A 245 8.87 -3.29 -3.55
N ALA A 246 8.93 -2.25 -4.40
CA ALA A 246 9.29 -0.90 -3.97
C ALA A 246 8.27 -0.32 -2.98
N ALA A 247 6.97 -0.53 -3.22
CA ALA A 247 5.91 -0.07 -2.34
C ALA A 247 5.97 -0.75 -0.95
N VAL A 248 6.18 -2.08 -0.93
CA VAL A 248 6.36 -2.85 0.32
C VAL A 248 7.64 -2.42 1.05
N LYS A 249 8.75 -2.21 0.34
CA LYS A 249 10.01 -1.74 0.91
C LYS A 249 9.87 -0.35 1.54
N LYS A 250 9.16 0.56 0.87
CA LYS A 250 8.88 1.91 1.38
C LYS A 250 8.09 1.87 2.69
N VAL A 251 7.07 1.01 2.78
CA VAL A 251 6.34 0.80 4.02
C VAL A 251 7.23 0.20 5.11
N THR A 252 8.06 -0.78 4.78
CA THR A 252 8.97 -1.42 5.74
C THR A 252 9.96 -0.40 6.34
N ALA A 253 10.51 0.49 5.51
CA ALA A 253 11.39 1.58 5.96
C ALA A 253 10.66 2.60 6.86
N ALA A 254 9.41 2.94 6.50
CA ALA A 254 8.57 3.82 7.33
C ALA A 254 8.22 3.18 8.70
N VAL A 255 8.10 1.84 8.75
CA VAL A 255 7.84 1.09 9.98
C VAL A 255 9.07 1.03 10.89
N SER A 256 10.27 0.80 10.33
CA SER A 256 11.52 0.66 11.08
C SER A 256 12.08 1.99 11.60
N GLY A 257 11.46 3.13 11.27
CA GLY A 257 11.95 4.46 11.63
C GLY A 257 13.18 4.90 10.83
N GLN A 258 13.59 4.10 9.83
CA GLN A 258 14.55 4.52 8.80
C GLN A 258 13.82 5.40 7.78
N SER A 259 13.43 6.61 8.21
CA SER A 259 13.07 7.64 7.25
C SER A 259 14.35 8.01 6.51
N THR A 260 14.42 7.71 5.22
CA THR A 260 15.45 8.23 4.33
C THR A 260 15.25 9.74 4.20
N GLU A 261 15.73 10.50 5.18
CA GLU A 261 16.19 11.87 4.97
C GLU A 261 17.48 11.79 4.16
N SER A 262 17.36 11.52 2.87
CA SER A 262 18.42 11.68 1.87
C SER A 262 17.79 11.68 0.49
N ALA A 263 17.55 12.88 -0.05
CA ALA A 263 17.70 13.26 -1.46
C ALA A 263 16.84 14.50 -1.78
N THR A 264 17.37 15.67 -1.44
CA THR A 264 17.28 16.86 -2.30
C THR A 264 18.62 17.03 -2.97
#